data_AF-W7SRD4-F1
#
_entry.id   AF-W7SRD4-F1
#
_cell.length_a   1.000
_cell.length_b   1.000
_cell.length_c   1.000
_cell.angle_alpha   90.00
_cell.angle_beta   90.00
_cell.angle_gamma   90.00
#
_symmetry.space_group_name_H-M   'P 1'
#
loop_
_entity.id
_entity.type
_entity.pdbx_description
1 polymer ?
#
loop_
_entity_poly.entity_id
_entity_poly.type
_entity_poly.pdbx_seq_one_letter_code
_entity_poly.pdbx_strand_id
1 'polypeptide(L)'
;MTAESSLPVQVVDTMEHLDGRHAGYRRAHARGACFVATFTPTGDAAKYTAAAHLSGEPVSATVRFSNGSGNPAMPDTQPGGRGMAVKFALPDGTATDLIGVNLPRFLVATPTQFLDLVRALAADKDAGKGDKAHLQGFLAANPSSIPAFQALGEMGVPASFGTTAYAALHAFMWVNADGDRQAVRYRWAPALG
;
A
#
# COMPACT_ATOMS: atom_id res chain seq x y z
N MET A 1 6.28 33.83 13.06
CA MET A 1 6.04 32.99 11.87
C MET A 1 6.30 31.56 12.29
N THR A 2 5.26 30.78 12.54
CA THR A 2 5.40 29.34 12.78
C THR A 2 5.93 28.71 11.49
N ALA A 3 7.02 27.94 11.56
CA ALA A 3 7.54 27.21 10.41
C ALA A 3 6.41 26.35 9.82
N GLU A 4 6.20 26.42 8.50
CA GLU A 4 5.24 25.52 7.85
C GLU A 4 5.64 24.06 8.13
N SER A 5 4.66 23.23 8.49
CA SER A 5 4.89 21.82 8.72
C SER A 5 5.32 21.13 7.43
N SER A 6 6.25 20.18 7.53
CA SER A 6 6.72 19.44 6.35
C SER A 6 5.58 18.62 5.72
N LEU A 7 5.68 18.31 4.41
CA LEU A 7 4.67 17.54 3.69
C LEU A 7 4.31 16.21 4.39
N PRO A 8 5.26 15.39 4.89
CA PRO A 8 4.92 14.18 5.64
C PRO A 8 4.10 14.44 6.91
N VAL A 9 4.41 15.52 7.65
CA VAL A 9 3.66 15.91 8.84
C VAL A 9 2.23 16.29 8.45
N GLN A 10 2.06 17.12 7.42
CA GLN A 10 0.73 17.49 6.92
C GLN A 10 -0.09 16.27 6.48
N VAL A 11 0.52 15.30 5.81
CA VAL A 11 -0.15 14.05 5.42
C VAL A 11 -0.63 13.29 6.64
N VAL A 12 0.24 13.08 7.63
CA VAL A 12 -0.11 12.37 8.87
C VAL A 12 -1.24 13.08 9.62
N ASP A 13 -1.14 14.40 9.79
CA ASP A 13 -2.15 15.19 10.50
C ASP A 13 -3.51 15.12 9.79
N THR A 14 -3.52 15.21 8.45
CA THR A 14 -4.76 15.13 7.67
C THR A 14 -5.37 13.73 7.70
N MET A 15 -4.55 12.67 7.74
CA MET A 15 -5.05 11.30 7.92
C MET A 15 -5.67 11.10 9.31
N GLU A 16 -5.08 11.70 10.35
CA GLU A 16 -5.66 11.70 11.71
C GLU A 16 -6.97 12.48 11.78
N HIS A 17 -7.12 13.57 11.03
CA HIS A 17 -8.41 14.26 10.87
C HIS A 17 -9.43 13.35 10.19
N LEU A 18 -9.06 12.72 9.08
CA LEU A 18 -9.96 11.88 8.29
C LEU A 18 -10.46 10.68 9.07
N ASP A 19 -9.60 9.89 9.71
CA ASP A 19 -9.96 8.61 10.31
C ASP A 19 -9.98 8.61 11.85
N GLY A 20 -9.59 9.73 12.46
CA GLY A 20 -9.39 9.86 13.90
C GLY A 20 -7.98 9.44 14.34
N ARG A 21 -7.59 9.94 15.53
CA ARG A 21 -6.32 9.57 16.16
C ARG A 21 -6.52 8.36 17.08
N HIS A 22 -5.89 7.24 16.73
CA HIS A 22 -5.99 5.97 17.47
C HIS A 22 -4.64 5.57 18.05
N ALA A 23 -4.46 5.76 19.36
CA ALA A 23 -3.20 5.45 20.04
C ALA A 23 -2.83 3.96 19.88
N GLY A 24 -1.57 3.69 19.51
CA GLY A 24 -1.08 2.32 19.25
C GLY A 24 -1.39 1.77 17.86
N TYR A 25 -2.15 2.49 17.04
CA TYR A 25 -2.51 2.07 15.68
C TYR A 25 -1.83 2.93 14.60
N ARG A 26 -1.73 2.36 13.39
CA ARG A 26 -1.22 3.07 12.19
C ARG A 26 -2.30 4.03 11.67
N ARG A 27 -1.87 5.11 11.00
CA ARG A 27 -2.79 6.13 10.44
C ARG A 27 -3.50 5.70 9.16
N ALA A 28 -2.98 4.68 8.50
CA ALA A 28 -3.66 3.86 7.51
C ALA A 28 -3.28 2.40 7.79
N HIS A 29 -4.08 1.46 7.29
CA HIS A 29 -3.87 0.05 7.58
C HIS A 29 -3.82 -0.26 9.09
N ALA A 30 -4.67 0.43 9.86
CA ALA A 30 -4.71 0.36 11.32
C ALA A 30 -4.97 -1.06 11.81
N ARG A 31 -6.01 -1.70 11.27
CA ARG A 31 -6.34 -3.10 11.53
C ARG A 31 -5.56 -4.03 10.59
N GLY A 32 -5.02 -5.11 11.14
CA GLY A 32 -4.32 -6.13 10.37
C GLY A 32 -3.81 -7.27 11.24
N ALA A 33 -3.37 -8.35 10.58
CA ALA A 33 -2.86 -9.56 11.23
C ALA A 33 -1.49 -9.93 10.65
N CYS A 34 -0.60 -10.42 11.52
CA CYS A 34 0.74 -10.87 11.16
C CYS A 34 0.79 -12.41 11.15
N PHE A 35 1.55 -12.95 10.20
CA PHE A 35 1.77 -14.37 10.02
C PHE A 35 3.26 -14.64 9.85
N VAL A 36 3.74 -15.70 10.49
CA VAL A 36 5.07 -16.25 10.20
C VAL A 36 4.99 -16.99 8.88
N ALA A 37 5.97 -16.80 8.03
CA ALA A 37 6.01 -17.36 6.69
C ALA A 37 7.43 -17.82 6.33
N THR A 38 7.51 -18.64 5.28
CA THR A 38 8.75 -18.98 4.59
C THR A 38 8.57 -18.61 3.12
N PHE A 39 9.52 -17.87 2.57
CA PHE A 39 9.58 -17.58 1.14
C PHE A 39 10.63 -18.49 0.50
N THR A 40 10.23 -19.24 -0.52
CA THR A 40 11.13 -20.12 -1.28
C THR A 40 11.26 -19.57 -2.69
N PRO A 41 12.36 -18.86 -3.02
CA PRO A 41 12.61 -18.40 -4.39
C PRO A 41 12.89 -19.58 -5.34
N THR A 42 12.51 -19.44 -6.61
CA THR A 42 12.79 -20.45 -7.65
C THR A 42 14.24 -20.43 -8.14
N GLY A 43 14.97 -19.34 -7.86
CA GLY A 43 16.33 -19.09 -8.39
C GLY A 43 16.36 -18.33 -9.72
N ASP A 44 15.24 -18.20 -10.44
CA ASP A 44 15.19 -17.54 -11.76
C ASP A 44 15.60 -16.05 -11.72
N ALA A 45 15.44 -15.42 -10.56
CA ALA A 45 15.78 -14.02 -10.34
C ALA A 45 17.30 -13.77 -10.18
N ALA A 46 18.11 -14.79 -9.91
CA ALA A 46 19.52 -14.64 -9.55
C ALA A 46 20.35 -13.93 -10.63
N LYS A 47 19.99 -14.09 -11.91
CA LYS A 47 20.64 -13.40 -13.04
C LYS A 47 20.33 -11.91 -13.13
N TYR A 48 19.28 -11.44 -12.47
CA TYR A 48 18.82 -10.06 -12.53
C TYR A 48 19.09 -9.26 -11.26
N THR A 49 19.33 -9.93 -10.13
CA THR A 49 19.54 -9.24 -8.85
C THR A 49 20.46 -9.99 -7.90
N ALA A 50 21.28 -9.24 -7.17
CA ALA A 50 22.08 -9.74 -6.05
C ALA A 50 21.33 -9.78 -4.70
N ALA A 51 20.01 -9.56 -4.69
CA ALA A 51 19.23 -9.52 -3.46
C ALA A 51 19.16 -10.90 -2.78
N ALA A 52 19.60 -10.97 -1.51
CA ALA A 52 19.72 -12.23 -0.78
C ALA A 52 18.40 -13.01 -0.62
N HIS A 53 17.26 -12.32 -0.52
CA HIS A 53 15.95 -12.99 -0.42
C HIS A 53 15.49 -13.65 -1.73
N LEU A 54 16.22 -13.46 -2.84
CA LEU A 54 15.94 -14.02 -4.16
C LEU A 54 17.02 -14.98 -4.65
N SER A 55 18.01 -15.33 -3.82
CA SER A 55 19.22 -16.08 -4.20
C SER A 55 19.02 -17.59 -4.42
N GLY A 56 17.82 -18.13 -4.14
CA GLY A 56 17.49 -19.56 -4.33
C GLY A 56 17.26 -20.33 -3.03
N GLU A 57 17.71 -19.81 -1.89
CA GLU A 57 17.50 -20.46 -0.59
C GLU A 57 16.19 -20.03 0.09
N PRO A 58 15.51 -20.91 0.84
CA PRO A 58 14.35 -20.53 1.65
C PRO A 58 14.71 -19.46 2.69
N VAL A 59 13.84 -18.45 2.83
CA VAL A 59 14.03 -17.31 3.72
C VAL A 59 12.84 -17.18 4.67
N SER A 60 13.12 -17.05 5.97
CA SER A 60 12.11 -16.72 6.96
C SER A 60 11.52 -15.34 6.69
N ALA A 61 10.19 -15.23 6.76
CA ALA A 61 9.48 -13.99 6.50
C ALA A 61 8.37 -13.74 7.53
N THR A 62 7.97 -12.48 7.66
CA THR A 62 6.74 -12.09 8.33
C THR A 62 5.84 -11.39 7.31
N VAL A 63 4.61 -11.86 7.20
CA VAL A 63 3.59 -11.24 6.32
C VAL A 63 2.56 -10.56 7.20
N ARG A 64 2.25 -9.29 6.90
CA ARG A 64 1.14 -8.57 7.50
C ARG A 64 0.08 -8.23 6.47
N PHE A 65 -1.13 -8.71 6.71
CA PHE A 65 -2.32 -8.31 5.95
C PHE A 65 -3.09 -7.22 6.70
N SER A 66 -3.81 -6.37 5.96
CA SER A 66 -4.59 -5.26 6.53
C SER A 66 -5.67 -4.77 5.57
N ASN A 67 -6.73 -4.17 6.09
CA ASN A 67 -7.57 -3.28 5.29
C ASN A 67 -6.87 -1.90 5.13
N GLY A 68 -7.42 -0.99 4.33
CA GLY A 68 -6.78 0.32 4.04
C GLY A 68 -7.03 1.41 5.10
N SER A 69 -8.02 1.24 5.97
CA SER A 69 -8.53 2.29 6.86
C SER A 69 -7.54 2.68 7.97
N GLY A 70 -7.54 3.96 8.35
CA GLY A 70 -6.90 4.48 9.56
C GLY A 70 -7.69 4.22 10.85
N ASN A 71 -8.97 3.89 10.74
CA ASN A 71 -9.81 3.52 11.88
C ASN A 71 -9.69 2.00 12.18
N PRO A 72 -9.16 1.59 13.35
CA PRO A 72 -9.00 0.18 13.72
C PRO A 72 -10.31 -0.57 13.95
N ALA A 73 -11.41 0.14 14.18
CA ALA A 73 -12.75 -0.46 14.30
C ALA A 73 -13.36 -0.82 12.95
N MET A 74 -12.74 -0.43 11.82
CA MET A 74 -13.29 -0.71 10.49
C MET A 74 -13.30 -2.23 10.23
N PRO A 75 -14.46 -2.81 9.89
CA PRO A 75 -14.56 -4.22 9.53
C PRO A 75 -13.84 -4.55 8.23
N ASP A 76 -13.23 -5.73 8.15
CA ASP A 76 -12.58 -6.22 6.92
C ASP A 76 -13.59 -6.55 5.80
N THR A 77 -14.90 -6.50 6.10
CA THR A 77 -15.99 -6.65 5.14
C THR A 77 -16.35 -5.35 4.41
N GLN A 78 -15.75 -4.21 4.79
CA GLN A 78 -16.01 -2.93 4.11
C GLN A 78 -15.28 -2.84 2.76
N PRO A 79 -15.88 -2.22 1.73
CA PRO A 79 -15.21 -1.93 0.47
C PRO A 79 -13.91 -1.15 0.67
N GLY A 80 -12.91 -1.41 -0.18
CA GLY A 80 -11.64 -0.68 -0.19
C GLY A 80 -10.42 -1.56 -0.44
N GLY A 81 -9.25 -0.92 -0.48
CA GLY A 81 -7.98 -1.62 -0.66
C GLY A 81 -7.64 -2.56 0.50
N ARG A 82 -6.86 -3.59 0.19
CA ARG A 82 -6.21 -4.52 1.12
C ARG A 82 -4.70 -4.36 0.96
N GLY A 83 -3.97 -4.33 2.07
CA GLY A 83 -2.51 -4.30 2.10
C GLY A 83 -1.92 -5.68 2.41
N MET A 84 -0.77 -5.98 1.81
CA MET A 84 0.11 -7.09 2.14
C MET A 84 1.54 -6.55 2.24
N ALA A 85 2.12 -6.58 3.43
CA ALA A 85 3.51 -6.23 3.66
C ALA A 85 4.31 -7.49 4.02
N VAL A 86 5.38 -7.76 3.27
CA VAL A 86 6.27 -8.90 3.51
C VAL A 86 7.61 -8.36 3.98
N LYS A 87 8.07 -8.86 5.13
CA LYS A 87 9.42 -8.63 5.67
C LYS A 87 10.21 -9.91 5.53
N PHE A 88 11.26 -9.92 4.72
CA PHE A 88 12.21 -11.02 4.58
C PHE A 88 13.35 -10.84 5.56
N ALA A 89 13.63 -11.84 6.40
CA ALA A 89 14.77 -11.83 7.31
C ALA A 89 16.02 -12.32 6.57
N LEU A 90 17.02 -11.46 6.41
CA LEU A 90 18.22 -11.77 5.61
C LEU A 90 19.30 -12.48 6.44
N PRO A 91 20.23 -13.23 5.80
CA PRO A 91 21.27 -13.98 6.51
C PRO A 91 22.23 -13.11 7.34
N ASP A 92 22.41 -11.84 6.97
CA ASP A 92 23.26 -10.88 7.69
C ASP A 92 22.57 -10.25 8.92
N GLY A 93 21.35 -10.70 9.25
CA GLY A 93 20.54 -10.17 10.33
C GLY A 93 19.73 -8.91 9.96
N THR A 94 19.85 -8.41 8.73
CA THR A 94 19.04 -7.29 8.23
C THR A 94 17.71 -7.79 7.65
N ALA A 95 16.90 -6.88 7.09
CA ALA A 95 15.63 -7.23 6.47
C ALA A 95 15.35 -6.45 5.19
N THR A 96 14.64 -7.09 4.26
CA THR A 96 14.02 -6.40 3.11
C THR A 96 12.51 -6.37 3.29
N ASP A 97 11.91 -5.21 3.08
CA ASP A 97 10.45 -5.04 3.12
C ASP A 97 9.89 -4.82 1.71
N LEU A 98 8.91 -5.63 1.34
CA LEU A 98 8.12 -5.47 0.13
C LEU A 98 6.67 -5.22 0.51
N ILE A 99 6.22 -3.98 0.34
CA ILE A 99 4.88 -3.52 0.70
C ILE A 99 4.04 -3.41 -0.56
N GLY A 100 2.88 -4.06 -0.56
CA GLY A 100 1.93 -4.00 -1.65
C GLY A 100 0.49 -3.87 -1.21
N VAL A 101 -0.36 -3.59 -2.19
CA VAL A 101 -1.81 -3.49 -2.05
C VAL A 101 -2.50 -4.25 -3.18
N ASN A 102 -3.75 -4.63 -2.99
CA ASN A 102 -4.55 -5.29 -4.03
C ASN A 102 -5.17 -4.34 -5.06
N LEU A 103 -4.73 -3.07 -5.07
CA LEU A 103 -5.20 -2.11 -6.05
C LEU A 103 -4.50 -2.38 -7.39
N PRO A 104 -5.17 -2.20 -8.53
CA PRO A 104 -4.54 -2.31 -9.85
C PRO A 104 -3.57 -1.15 -10.12
N ARG A 105 -3.83 0.02 -9.52
CA ARG A 105 -3.01 1.22 -9.55
C ARG A 105 -3.30 2.08 -8.32
N PHE A 106 -2.37 2.95 -7.94
CA PHE A 106 -2.63 3.90 -6.86
C PHE A 106 -3.53 5.05 -7.33
N LEU A 107 -4.20 5.69 -6.37
CA LEU A 107 -5.19 6.75 -6.62
C LEU A 107 -4.55 8.04 -7.13
N VAL A 108 -3.27 8.26 -6.83
CA VAL A 108 -2.52 9.48 -7.14
C VAL A 108 -1.06 9.14 -7.48
N ALA A 109 -0.38 10.04 -8.17
CA ALA A 109 1.00 9.81 -8.62
C ALA A 109 2.05 10.42 -7.67
N THR A 110 1.68 11.46 -6.90
CA THR A 110 2.62 12.20 -6.05
C THR A 110 2.16 12.29 -4.60
N PRO A 111 3.10 12.46 -3.64
CA PRO A 111 2.75 12.70 -2.24
C PRO A 111 1.93 13.97 -2.01
N THR A 112 2.14 15.03 -2.81
CA THR A 112 1.34 16.25 -2.73
C THR A 112 -0.11 16.00 -3.17
N GLN A 113 -0.32 15.28 -4.27
CA GLN A 113 -1.66 14.86 -4.69
C GLN A 113 -2.32 13.95 -3.65
N PHE A 114 -1.54 13.13 -2.94
CA PHE A 114 -2.05 12.31 -1.84
C PHE A 114 -2.57 13.18 -0.69
N LEU A 115 -1.82 14.21 -0.29
CA LEU A 115 -2.29 15.17 0.71
C LEU A 115 -3.61 15.84 0.26
N ASP A 116 -3.66 16.32 -0.98
CA ASP A 116 -4.85 16.98 -1.52
C ASP A 116 -6.07 16.04 -1.58
N LEU A 117 -5.84 14.77 -1.92
CA LEU A 117 -6.87 13.74 -1.89
C LEU A 117 -7.38 13.50 -0.46
N VAL A 118 -6.49 13.32 0.51
CA VAL A 118 -6.91 13.07 1.92
C VAL A 118 -7.66 14.29 2.47
N ARG A 119 -7.25 15.51 2.10
CA ARG A 119 -7.98 16.75 2.44
C ARG A 119 -9.39 16.77 1.85
N ALA A 120 -9.54 16.42 0.57
CA ALA A 120 -10.83 16.35 -0.08
C ALA A 120 -11.75 15.32 0.60
N LEU A 121 -11.23 14.14 0.92
CA LEU A 121 -11.98 13.09 1.63
C LEU A 121 -12.38 13.53 3.05
N ALA A 122 -11.51 14.26 3.76
CA ALA A 122 -11.82 14.79 5.09
C ALA A 122 -12.92 15.86 5.03
N ALA A 123 -12.84 16.77 4.06
CA ALA A 123 -13.84 17.82 3.87
C ALA A 123 -15.22 17.24 3.50
N ASP A 124 -15.28 16.24 2.61
CA ASP A 124 -16.52 15.54 2.29
C ASP A 124 -17.09 14.79 3.51
N LYS A 125 -16.24 14.21 4.36
CA LYS A 125 -16.66 13.59 5.62
C LYS A 125 -17.28 14.61 6.59
N ASP A 126 -16.66 15.79 6.71
CA ASP A 126 -17.13 16.87 7.59
C ASP A 126 -18.43 17.50 7.08
N ALA A 127 -18.60 17.60 5.76
CA ALA A 127 -19.84 18.08 5.12
C ALA A 127 -21.04 17.12 5.31
N GLY A 128 -20.76 15.84 5.55
CA GLY A 128 -21.75 14.84 5.90
C GLY A 128 -22.03 13.81 4.80
N LYS A 129 -22.88 12.82 5.13
CA LYS A 129 -23.10 11.67 4.26
C LYS A 129 -23.70 12.08 2.91
N GLY A 130 -22.98 11.74 1.84
CA GLY A 130 -23.46 11.90 0.47
C GLY A 130 -22.95 13.15 -0.23
N ASP A 131 -22.37 14.11 0.50
CA ASP A 131 -21.60 15.18 -0.13
C ASP A 131 -20.27 14.61 -0.66
N LYS A 132 -19.97 14.94 -1.92
CA LYS A 132 -18.76 14.54 -2.63
C LYS A 132 -18.14 15.70 -3.40
N ALA A 133 -18.53 16.94 -3.10
CA ALA A 133 -18.13 18.11 -3.87
C ALA A 133 -16.60 18.29 -3.87
N HIS A 134 -15.92 18.01 -2.77
CA HIS A 134 -14.46 18.16 -2.67
C HIS A 134 -13.74 17.06 -3.44
N LEU A 135 -14.19 15.79 -3.32
CA LEU A 135 -13.62 14.71 -4.12
C LEU A 135 -13.87 14.94 -5.62
N GLN A 136 -15.04 15.42 -6.02
CA GLN A 136 -15.33 15.79 -7.40
C GLN A 136 -14.41 16.91 -7.90
N GLY A 137 -14.19 17.95 -7.09
CA GLY A 137 -13.24 19.03 -7.40
C GLY A 137 -11.81 18.52 -7.54
N PHE A 138 -11.37 17.64 -6.63
CA PHE A 138 -10.07 16.99 -6.71
C PHE A 138 -9.90 16.21 -8.03
N LEU A 139 -10.91 15.42 -8.42
CA LEU A 139 -10.87 14.63 -9.66
C LEU A 139 -10.91 15.50 -10.91
N ALA A 140 -11.63 16.62 -10.89
CA ALA A 140 -11.63 17.60 -11.97
C ALA A 140 -10.24 18.24 -12.17
N ALA A 141 -9.53 18.53 -11.07
CA ALA A 141 -8.16 19.04 -11.10
C ALA A 141 -7.11 17.97 -11.42
N ASN A 142 -7.40 16.69 -11.15
CA ASN A 142 -6.50 15.55 -11.33
C ASN A 142 -7.13 14.45 -12.20
N PRO A 143 -7.40 14.71 -13.49
CA PRO A 143 -8.10 13.75 -14.36
C PRO A 143 -7.34 12.42 -14.54
N SER A 144 -6.02 12.41 -14.32
CA SER A 144 -5.19 11.19 -14.34
C SER A 144 -5.53 10.20 -13.22
N SER A 145 -6.20 10.65 -12.15
CA SER A 145 -6.68 9.84 -11.03
C SER A 145 -8.02 9.15 -11.32
N ILE A 146 -8.84 9.67 -12.24
CA ILE A 146 -10.19 9.16 -12.52
C ILE A 146 -10.20 7.64 -12.78
N PRO A 147 -9.32 7.07 -13.64
CA PRO A 147 -9.36 5.63 -13.89
C PRO A 147 -9.03 4.79 -12.64
N ALA A 148 -8.23 5.31 -11.71
CA ALA A 148 -7.92 4.61 -10.46
C ALA A 148 -9.14 4.56 -9.54
N PHE A 149 -9.93 5.63 -9.48
CA PHE A 149 -11.18 5.67 -8.70
C PHE A 149 -12.28 4.81 -9.32
N GLN A 150 -12.39 4.78 -10.65
CA GLN A 150 -13.30 3.88 -11.35
C GLN A 150 -12.97 2.42 -11.03
N ALA A 151 -11.70 2.04 -11.19
CA ALA A 151 -11.25 0.70 -10.87
C ALA A 151 -11.49 0.34 -9.39
N LEU A 152 -11.25 1.27 -8.46
CA LEU A 152 -11.56 1.06 -7.04
C LEU A 152 -13.06 0.85 -6.79
N GLY A 153 -13.94 1.56 -7.50
CA GLY A 153 -15.39 1.41 -7.39
C GLY A 153 -15.92 0.08 -7.94
N GLU A 154 -15.21 -0.52 -8.90
CA GLU A 154 -15.52 -1.83 -9.47
C GLU A 154 -14.98 -3.00 -8.62
N MET A 155 -14.06 -2.72 -7.68
CA MET A 155 -13.50 -3.75 -6.81
C MET A 155 -14.54 -4.28 -5.83
N GLY A 156 -14.74 -5.60 -5.87
CA GLY A 156 -15.44 -6.32 -4.81
C GLY A 156 -14.63 -6.43 -3.53
N VAL A 157 -15.31 -6.81 -2.44
CA VAL A 157 -14.65 -7.20 -1.19
C VAL A 157 -14.15 -8.65 -1.33
N PRO A 158 -12.84 -8.92 -1.20
CA PRO A 158 -12.33 -10.27 -1.32
C PRO A 158 -12.84 -11.15 -0.16
N ALA A 159 -13.11 -12.42 -0.45
CA ALA A 159 -13.60 -13.39 0.55
C ALA A 159 -12.60 -13.57 1.71
N SER A 160 -11.30 -13.47 1.43
CA SER A 160 -10.24 -13.43 2.44
C SER A 160 -9.02 -12.67 1.93
N PHE A 161 -8.06 -12.36 2.81
CA PHE A 161 -6.75 -11.84 2.38
C PHE A 161 -5.96 -12.83 1.48
N GLY A 162 -6.29 -14.13 1.53
CA GLY A 162 -5.61 -15.16 0.74
C GLY A 162 -6.15 -15.35 -0.68
N THR A 163 -7.24 -14.69 -1.06
CA THR A 163 -7.96 -14.86 -2.34
C THR A 163 -7.93 -13.58 -3.19
N THR A 164 -6.84 -12.82 -3.10
CA THR A 164 -6.66 -11.61 -3.90
C THR A 164 -5.19 -11.44 -4.26
N ALA A 165 -4.93 -10.91 -5.46
CA ALA A 165 -3.60 -10.50 -5.86
C ALA A 165 -3.16 -9.23 -5.13
N TYR A 166 -1.85 -9.08 -4.95
CA TYR A 166 -1.23 -7.87 -4.42
C TYR A 166 -0.11 -7.42 -5.35
N ALA A 167 0.13 -6.11 -5.42
CA ALA A 167 1.23 -5.52 -6.15
C ALA A 167 1.89 -4.42 -5.32
N ALA A 168 3.21 -4.27 -5.45
CA ALA A 168 3.94 -3.16 -4.83
C ALA A 168 3.72 -1.82 -5.54
N LEU A 169 2.99 -1.83 -6.67
CA LEU A 169 2.61 -0.73 -7.56
C LEU A 169 3.78 0.02 -8.23
N HIS A 170 4.79 0.40 -7.47
CA HIS A 170 5.97 1.09 -7.94
C HIS A 170 6.83 0.19 -8.84
N ALA A 171 7.56 0.84 -9.75
CA ALA A 171 8.70 0.22 -10.40
C ALA A 171 9.91 0.32 -9.45
N PHE A 172 10.61 -0.80 -9.27
CA PHE A 172 11.85 -0.88 -8.52
C PHE A 172 13.00 -1.14 -9.48
N MET A 173 14.22 -0.84 -9.05
CA MET A 173 15.42 -1.17 -9.81
C MET A 173 16.10 -2.36 -9.18
N TRP A 174 16.18 -3.46 -9.91
CA TRP A 174 17.09 -4.55 -9.61
C TRP A 174 18.48 -4.24 -10.13
N VAL A 175 19.48 -4.71 -9.38
CA VAL A 175 20.90 -4.60 -9.70
C VAL A 175 21.52 -5.98 -9.54
N ASN A 176 22.11 -6.53 -10.59
CA ASN A 176 22.80 -7.83 -10.56
C ASN A 176 24.22 -7.70 -9.97
N ALA A 177 24.95 -8.82 -9.89
CA ALA A 177 26.31 -8.85 -9.36
C ALA A 177 27.32 -8.04 -10.19
N ASP A 178 27.07 -7.88 -11.49
CA ASP A 178 27.92 -7.11 -12.41
C ASP A 178 27.57 -5.61 -12.42
N GLY A 179 26.52 -5.20 -11.71
CA GLY A 179 26.05 -3.82 -11.62
C GLY A 179 25.00 -3.41 -12.66
N ASP A 180 24.55 -4.32 -13.52
CA ASP A 180 23.50 -4.04 -14.50
C ASP A 180 22.15 -3.78 -13.83
N ARG A 181 21.41 -2.82 -14.38
CA ARG A 181 20.16 -2.34 -13.79
C ARG A 181 18.95 -2.70 -14.64
N GLN A 182 17.93 -3.28 -14.00
CA GLN A 182 16.67 -3.64 -14.65
C GLN A 182 15.47 -3.11 -13.85
N ALA A 183 14.55 -2.42 -14.52
CA ALA A 183 13.29 -2.02 -13.89
C ALA A 183 12.36 -3.23 -13.75
N VAL A 184 11.76 -3.39 -12.56
CA VAL A 184 10.85 -4.49 -12.24
C VAL A 184 9.61 -3.99 -11.50
N ARG A 185 8.55 -4.79 -11.53
CA ARG A 185 7.37 -4.63 -10.67
C ARG A 185 7.07 -5.95 -10.00
N TYR A 186 6.70 -5.90 -8.72
CA TYR A 186 6.34 -7.08 -7.95
C TYR A 186 4.84 -7.33 -7.96
N ARG A 187 4.46 -8.59 -8.14
CA ARG A 187 3.09 -9.08 -8.01
C ARG A 187 3.10 -10.38 -7.20
N TRP A 188 2.14 -10.49 -6.29
CA TRP A 188 1.77 -11.71 -5.60
C TRP A 188 0.50 -12.25 -6.23
N ALA A 189 0.56 -13.48 -6.75
CA ALA A 189 -0.60 -14.22 -7.21
C ALA A 189 -1.03 -15.18 -6.08
N PRO A 190 -2.29 -15.14 -5.63
CA PRO A 190 -2.78 -16.06 -4.62
C PRO A 190 -2.90 -17.47 -5.21
N ALA A 191 -2.57 -18.49 -4.40
CA ALA A 191 -2.83 -19.88 -4.78
C ALA A 191 -4.33 -20.23 -4.73
N LEU A 192 -5.12 -19.47 -3.98
CA LEU A 192 -6.55 -19.74 -3.72
C LEU A 192 -7.51 -19.00 -4.67
N GLY A 193 -7.01 -18.33 -5.72
CA GLY A 193 -7.80 -17.57 -6.69
C GLY A 193 -7.54 -16.07 -6.63
#